data_AF-A0A109FIZ5-F1
#
_entry.id   AF-A0A109FIZ5-F1
#
_cell.length_a   1.000
_cell.length_b   1.000
_cell.length_c   1.000
_cell.angle_alpha   90.00
_cell.angle_beta   90.00
_cell.angle_gamma   90.00
#
_symmetry.space_group_name_H-M   'P 1'
#
loop_
_entity.id
_entity.type
_entity.pdbx_description
1 polymer ?
#
loop_
_entity_poly.entity_id
_entity_poly.type
_entity_poly.pdbx_seq_one_letter_code
_entity_poly.pdbx_strand_id
1 'polypeptide(L)'
;MSNVGKKHTTVANPNYEPQAYSKSGYSTFKAFYPYYLGEHSNAICRRLHLIGTSIAVATLVRAVLGMIPLLDSDPLHRFATLRFGQEGWKSIRRLLLGGFLQGYVWAWIGHFFFEKNKPATFKHPLYSFLGDLTLWREVMTLQRRP
;
A
#
# COMPACT_ATOMS: atom_id res chain seq x y z
N MET A 1 8.34 -35.94 22.72
CA MET A 1 8.21 -34.46 22.73
C MET A 1 7.34 -34.08 21.55
N SER A 2 6.18 -33.50 21.84
CA SER A 2 5.07 -33.28 20.91
C SER A 2 5.46 -32.35 19.75
N ASN A 3 5.12 -32.79 18.54
CA ASN A 3 5.24 -32.04 17.29
C ASN A 3 4.17 -30.92 17.32
N VAL A 4 4.53 -29.77 17.91
CA VAL A 4 3.68 -28.57 17.93
C VAL A 4 3.50 -28.12 16.48
N GLY A 5 2.28 -28.29 15.98
CA GLY A 5 1.92 -28.00 14.60
C GLY A 5 2.35 -26.60 14.19
N LYS A 6 3.37 -26.52 13.34
CA LYS A 6 3.58 -25.35 12.49
C LYS A 6 2.33 -25.22 11.64
N LYS A 7 1.46 -24.26 11.97
CA LYS A 7 0.44 -23.79 11.03
C LYS A 7 1.20 -23.29 9.79
N HIS A 8 1.34 -24.15 8.79
CA HIS A 8 1.73 -23.73 7.46
C HIS A 8 0.54 -22.94 6.90
N THR A 9 0.39 -21.68 7.30
CA THR A 9 -0.24 -20.69 6.44
C THR A 9 0.67 -20.58 5.22
N THR A 10 0.38 -21.37 4.18
CA THR A 10 1.08 -21.29 2.90
C THR A 10 0.75 -19.95 2.29
N VAL A 11 1.56 -18.94 2.61
CA VAL A 11 1.44 -17.61 2.01
C VAL A 11 1.67 -17.72 0.50
N ALA A 12 0.94 -16.94 -0.29
CA ALA A 12 1.06 -16.94 -1.75
C ALA A 12 2.51 -16.63 -2.17
N ASN A 13 3.14 -17.38 -3.08
CA ASN A 13 4.52 -17.11 -3.54
C ASN A 13 5.50 -16.73 -2.39
N PRO A 14 5.86 -17.67 -1.50
CA PRO A 14 6.62 -17.39 -0.28
C PRO A 14 8.02 -16.86 -0.54
N ASN A 15 8.61 -17.19 -1.69
CA ASN A 15 9.98 -16.83 -2.05
C ASN A 15 10.06 -15.69 -3.08
N TYR A 16 8.92 -15.08 -3.44
CA TYR A 16 8.86 -14.04 -4.46
C TYR A 16 9.42 -14.49 -5.81
N GLU A 17 9.18 -15.76 -6.17
CA GLU A 17 9.64 -16.30 -7.45
C GLU A 17 8.98 -15.53 -8.60
N PRO A 18 9.74 -15.05 -9.60
CA PRO A 18 9.17 -14.43 -10.79
C PRO A 18 8.18 -15.38 -11.48
N GLN A 19 7.03 -14.85 -11.88
CA GLN A 19 6.01 -15.61 -12.60
C GLN A 19 5.69 -14.93 -13.93
N ALA A 20 5.48 -15.72 -14.98
CA ALA A 20 5.03 -15.18 -16.24
C ALA A 20 3.62 -14.60 -16.12
N TYR A 21 3.36 -13.48 -16.78
CA TYR A 21 2.03 -12.89 -16.85
C TYR A 21 1.06 -13.85 -17.56
N SER A 22 -0.12 -14.07 -16.95
CA SER A 22 -1.17 -14.92 -17.53
C SER A 22 -1.62 -14.42 -18.92
N LYS A 23 -1.65 -15.31 -19.92
CA LYS A 23 -2.12 -14.98 -21.29
C LYS A 23 -3.57 -14.48 -21.31
N SER A 24 -4.42 -14.99 -20.44
CA SER A 24 -5.83 -14.57 -20.30
C SER A 24 -6.02 -13.41 -19.30
N GLY A 25 -4.94 -12.91 -18.69
CA GLY A 25 -5.00 -11.95 -17.59
C GLY A 25 -5.46 -12.58 -16.27
N TYR A 26 -5.88 -11.73 -15.33
CA TYR A 26 -6.32 -12.13 -14.00
C TYR A 26 -7.73 -11.61 -13.72
N SER A 27 -8.66 -12.51 -13.40
CA SER A 27 -10.05 -12.18 -13.04
C SER A 27 -10.28 -12.09 -11.53
N THR A 28 -9.31 -12.53 -10.72
CA THR A 28 -9.41 -12.50 -9.26
C THR A 28 -8.08 -12.07 -8.65
N PHE A 29 -8.18 -11.36 -7.52
CA PHE A 29 -6.99 -10.96 -6.75
C PHE A 29 -6.17 -12.18 -6.28
N LYS A 30 -6.83 -13.27 -5.86
CA LYS A 30 -6.15 -14.51 -5.43
C LYS A 30 -5.25 -15.11 -6.50
N ALA A 31 -5.67 -15.04 -7.77
CA ALA A 31 -4.85 -15.50 -8.90
C ALA A 31 -3.75 -14.49 -9.27
N PHE A 32 -4.01 -13.19 -9.10
CA PHE A 32 -3.06 -12.11 -9.39
C PHE A 32 -1.93 -11.99 -8.35
N TYR A 33 -2.22 -12.18 -7.06
CA TYR A 33 -1.29 -11.85 -5.98
C TYR A 33 0.03 -12.66 -6.00
N PRO A 34 0.06 -13.96 -6.33
CA PRO A 34 1.32 -14.68 -6.52
C PRO A 34 2.21 -14.09 -7.62
N TYR A 35 1.61 -13.66 -8.74
CA TYR A 35 2.32 -12.98 -9.83
C TYR A 35 2.83 -11.61 -9.38
N TYR A 36 1.99 -10.83 -8.70
CA TYR A 36 2.37 -9.55 -8.12
C TYR A 36 3.62 -9.67 -7.22
N LEU A 37 3.66 -10.67 -6.34
CA LEU A 37 4.81 -10.91 -5.48
C LEU A 37 6.08 -11.25 -6.28
N GLY A 38 5.95 -11.97 -7.39
CA GLY A 38 7.05 -12.27 -8.31
C GLY A 38 7.58 -11.06 -9.06
N GLU A 39 6.77 -10.02 -9.24
CA GLU A 39 7.23 -8.72 -9.78
C GLU A 39 7.99 -7.88 -8.74
N HIS A 40 8.20 -8.41 -7.54
CA HIS A 40 8.96 -7.79 -6.45
C HIS A 40 9.95 -8.78 -5.82
N SER A 41 10.67 -9.53 -6.65
CA SER A 41 11.70 -10.48 -6.21
C SER A 41 12.84 -9.79 -5.47
N ASN A 42 13.15 -8.54 -5.80
CA ASN A 42 14.18 -7.77 -5.13
C ASN A 42 13.71 -7.23 -3.77
N ALA A 43 14.48 -7.47 -2.70
CA ALA A 43 14.17 -7.01 -1.35
C ALA A 43 14.16 -5.47 -1.21
N ILE A 44 15.00 -4.75 -1.97
CA ILE A 44 14.99 -3.29 -1.97
C ILE A 44 13.69 -2.78 -2.60
N CYS A 45 13.26 -3.38 -3.71
CA CYS A 45 11.98 -3.06 -4.33
C CYS A 45 10.83 -3.18 -3.32
N ARG A 46 10.71 -4.33 -2.65
CA ARG A 46 9.69 -4.54 -1.61
C ARG A 46 9.76 -3.53 -0.47
N ARG A 47 10.96 -3.24 0.05
CA ARG A 47 11.14 -2.23 1.11
C ARG A 47 10.69 -0.85 0.68
N LEU A 48 10.97 -0.45 -0.56
CA LEU A 48 10.50 0.84 -1.08
C LEU A 48 8.98 0.90 -1.16
N HIS A 49 8.32 -0.19 -1.59
CA HIS A 49 6.86 -0.30 -1.54
C HIS A 49 6.32 -0.22 -0.11
N LEU A 50 6.97 -0.88 0.85
CA LEU A 50 6.59 -0.82 2.26
C LEU A 50 6.74 0.59 2.85
N ILE A 51 7.82 1.29 2.51
CA ILE A 51 8.03 2.69 2.92
C ILE A 51 6.92 3.56 2.31
N GLY A 52 6.72 3.50 0.99
CA GLY A 52 5.70 4.28 0.29
C GLY A 52 4.29 4.04 0.87
N THR A 53 3.93 2.77 1.08
CA THR A 53 2.63 2.39 1.65
C THR A 53 2.48 2.87 3.10
N SER A 54 3.53 2.77 3.93
CA SER A 54 3.49 3.24 5.31
C SER A 54 3.27 4.74 5.40
N ILE A 55 3.96 5.53 4.56
CA ILE A 55 3.76 6.99 4.54
C ILE A 55 2.34 7.30 4.02
N ALA A 56 1.86 6.61 2.98
CA ALA A 56 0.50 6.78 2.46
C ALA A 56 -0.58 6.52 3.55
N VAL A 57 -0.44 5.42 4.30
CA VAL A 57 -1.32 5.09 5.44
C VAL A 57 -1.22 6.16 6.52
N ALA A 58 -0.02 6.63 6.88
CA ALA A 58 0.15 7.68 7.87
C ALA A 58 -0.50 9.01 7.45
N THR A 59 -0.35 9.41 6.18
CA THR A 59 -1.04 10.59 5.64
C THR A 59 -2.55 10.44 5.64
N LEU A 60 -3.08 9.25 5.33
CA LEU A 60 -4.51 8.96 5.38
C LEU A 60 -5.03 9.07 6.82
N VAL A 61 -4.35 8.45 7.78
CA VAL A 61 -4.69 8.54 9.22
C VAL A 61 -4.70 10.01 9.65
N ARG A 62 -3.65 10.78 9.32
CA ARG A 62 -3.58 12.21 9.64
C ARG A 62 -4.73 13.01 9.01
N ALA A 63 -5.13 12.68 7.78
CA ALA A 63 -6.25 13.31 7.11
C ALA A 63 -7.57 13.00 7.83
N VAL A 64 -7.81 11.73 8.20
CA VAL A 64 -9.00 11.31 8.96
C VAL A 64 -9.06 11.98 10.33
N LEU A 65 -7.95 12.01 11.08
CA LEU A 65 -7.88 12.71 12.37
C LEU A 65 -8.16 14.21 12.22
N GLY A 66 -7.75 14.81 11.10
CA GLY A 66 -8.07 16.20 10.75
C GLY A 66 -9.57 16.45 10.54
N MET A 67 -10.38 15.41 10.37
CA MET A 67 -11.84 15.50 10.22
C MET A 67 -12.58 15.40 11.56
N ILE A 68 -11.91 15.09 12.68
CA ILE A 68 -12.53 14.96 14.01
C ILE A 68 -13.35 16.19 14.44
N PRO A 69 -12.91 17.44 14.21
CA PRO A 69 -13.70 18.61 14.62
C PRO A 69 -15.04 18.75 13.88
N LEU A 70 -15.31 17.95 12.83
CA LEU A 70 -16.64 17.87 12.22
C LEU A 70 -17.69 17.25 13.15
N LEU A 71 -17.26 16.56 14.20
CA LEU A 71 -18.13 15.94 15.19
C LEU A 71 -18.47 16.85 16.38
N ASP A 72 -17.82 18.02 16.51
CA ASP A 72 -18.04 18.98 17.62
C ASP A 72 -19.50 19.45 17.66
N SER A 73 -20.14 19.69 18.79
CA SER A 73 -21.52 20.21 18.83
C SER A 73 -21.63 21.68 18.41
N ASP A 74 -20.55 22.47 18.50
CA ASP A 74 -20.54 23.88 18.12
C ASP A 74 -20.42 24.06 16.59
N PRO A 75 -21.47 24.58 15.91
CA PRO A 75 -21.43 24.83 14.49
C PRO A 75 -20.36 25.86 14.10
N LEU A 76 -20.04 26.84 14.94
CA LEU A 76 -19.01 27.84 14.64
C LEU A 76 -17.61 27.25 14.73
N HIS A 77 -17.36 26.29 15.63
CA HIS A 77 -16.10 25.54 15.64
C HIS A 77 -15.99 24.56 14.48
N ARG A 78 -17.09 23.88 14.08
CA ARG A 78 -17.16 23.10 12.83
C ARG A 78 -16.83 23.97 11.62
N PHE A 79 -17.49 25.12 11.52
CA PHE A 79 -17.26 26.08 10.46
C PHE A 79 -15.87 26.71 10.56
N ALA A 80 -15.30 26.99 11.72
CA ALA A 80 -13.93 27.50 11.85
C ALA A 80 -12.89 26.46 11.42
N THR A 81 -13.11 25.18 11.75
CA THR A 81 -12.27 24.08 11.24
C THR A 81 -12.40 23.94 9.71
N LEU A 82 -13.61 24.15 9.17
CA LEU A 82 -13.88 24.14 7.73
C LEU A 82 -13.47 25.44 7.01
N ARG A 83 -13.39 26.57 7.71
CA ARG A 83 -13.49 27.94 7.16
C ARG A 83 -12.53 28.94 7.83
N PHE A 84 -11.45 28.54 8.50
CA PHE A 84 -10.10 29.12 8.39
C PHE A 84 -9.29 29.10 9.70
N GLY A 85 -8.18 28.36 9.63
CA GLY A 85 -6.82 28.80 9.99
C GLY A 85 -5.89 28.29 8.88
N GLN A 86 -4.85 29.04 8.50
CA GLN A 86 -4.13 29.02 7.20
C GLN A 86 -3.75 27.68 6.51
N GLU A 87 -3.85 26.51 7.13
CA GLU A 87 -3.30 25.26 6.60
C GLU A 87 -4.32 24.10 6.45
N GLY A 88 -5.56 24.19 6.96
CA GLY A 88 -6.46 23.01 7.12
C GLY A 88 -6.87 22.25 5.83
N TRP A 89 -7.71 22.85 4.98
CA TRP A 89 -8.26 22.16 3.78
C TRP A 89 -7.23 21.98 2.66
N LYS A 90 -6.30 22.93 2.53
CA LYS A 90 -5.15 22.82 1.64
C LYS A 90 -4.25 21.67 2.10
N SER A 91 -4.03 21.50 3.40
CA SER A 91 -3.29 20.36 3.95
C SER A 91 -3.98 19.03 3.67
N ILE A 92 -5.29 18.86 3.93
CA ILE A 92 -5.94 17.57 3.64
C ILE A 92 -5.85 17.19 2.16
N ARG A 93 -6.17 18.12 1.25
CA ARG A 93 -6.02 17.85 -0.20
C ARG A 93 -4.55 17.59 -0.59
N ARG A 94 -3.59 18.35 -0.04
CA ARG A 94 -2.14 18.14 -0.24
C ARG A 94 -1.64 16.84 0.38
N LEU A 95 -2.19 16.39 1.49
CA LEU A 95 -1.84 15.14 2.18
C LEU A 95 -2.41 13.94 1.43
N LEU A 96 -3.62 14.05 0.87
CA LEU A 96 -4.18 13.01 0.03
C LEU A 96 -3.45 12.93 -1.32
N LEU A 97 -3.22 14.07 -1.99
CA LEU A 97 -2.47 14.12 -3.24
C LEU A 97 -1.01 13.72 -3.03
N GLY A 98 -0.34 14.29 -2.04
CA GLY A 98 1.03 13.96 -1.66
C GLY A 98 1.16 12.52 -1.20
N GLY A 99 0.19 12.03 -0.43
CA GLY A 99 0.08 10.63 0.01
C GLY A 99 0.00 9.64 -1.13
N PHE A 100 -0.79 9.97 -2.16
CA PHE A 100 -0.90 9.17 -3.37
C PHE A 100 0.38 9.26 -4.21
N LEU A 101 0.87 10.46 -4.49
CA LEU A 101 2.05 10.69 -5.32
C LEU A 101 3.32 10.06 -4.73
N GLN A 102 3.56 10.24 -3.43
CA GLN A 102 4.75 9.69 -2.79
C GLN A 102 4.74 8.15 -2.81
N GLY A 103 3.57 7.51 -2.63
CA GLY A 103 3.45 6.06 -2.66
C GLY A 103 3.89 5.50 -4.02
N TYR A 104 3.42 6.12 -5.10
CA TYR A 104 3.82 5.78 -6.46
C TYR A 104 5.30 6.04 -6.73
N VAL A 105 5.86 7.16 -6.25
CA VAL A 105 7.28 7.49 -6.46
C VAL A 105 8.18 6.41 -5.85
N TRP A 106 7.94 6.04 -4.59
CA TRP A 106 8.75 5.01 -3.94
C TRP A 106 8.63 3.64 -4.62
N ALA A 107 7.40 3.24 -4.99
CA ALA A 107 7.15 2.00 -5.73
C ALA A 107 7.87 1.96 -7.08
N TRP A 108 7.79 3.05 -7.86
CA TRP A 108 8.41 3.14 -9.18
C TRP A 108 9.93 3.14 -9.12
N ILE A 109 10.55 3.73 -8.08
CA ILE A 109 11.99 3.61 -7.88
C ILE A 109 12.39 2.14 -7.74
N GLY A 110 11.62 1.35 -6.99
CA GLY A 110 11.79 -0.09 -6.86
C GLY A 110 11.75 -0.80 -8.21
N HIS A 111 10.66 -0.59 -8.96
CA HIS A 111 10.43 -1.24 -10.24
C HIS A 111 11.46 -0.85 -11.32
N PHE A 112 11.79 0.43 -11.46
CA PHE A 112 12.63 0.86 -12.59
C PHE A 112 14.13 0.69 -12.33
N PHE A 113 14.61 0.86 -11.10
CA PHE A 113 16.04 0.83 -10.80
C PHE A 113 16.52 -0.52 -10.27
N PHE A 114 15.69 -1.23 -9.50
CA PHE A 114 16.09 -2.48 -8.84
C PHE A 114 15.55 -3.71 -9.56
N GLU A 115 14.23 -3.75 -9.82
CA GLU A 115 13.60 -4.89 -10.48
C GLU A 115 13.75 -4.83 -12.01
N LYS A 116 13.84 -3.63 -12.58
CA LYS A 116 13.91 -3.35 -14.01
C LYS A 116 12.74 -3.93 -14.80
N ASN A 117 11.55 -3.96 -14.20
CA ASN A 117 10.30 -4.37 -14.82
C ASN A 117 9.32 -3.21 -14.96
N LYS A 118 8.23 -3.45 -15.70
CA LYS A 118 7.13 -2.49 -15.80
C LYS A 118 6.12 -2.82 -14.68
N PRO A 119 5.78 -1.86 -13.80
CA PRO A 119 4.82 -2.07 -12.73
C PRO A 119 3.53 -2.74 -13.20
N ALA A 120 3.05 -3.73 -12.45
CA ALA A 120 1.78 -4.40 -12.72
C ALA A 120 0.58 -3.43 -12.70
N THR A 121 0.73 -2.28 -12.03
CA THR A 121 -0.28 -1.21 -11.94
C THR A 121 -0.74 -0.71 -13.30
N PHE A 122 0.11 -0.77 -14.34
CA PHE A 122 -0.30 -0.40 -15.70
C PHE A 122 -1.27 -1.38 -16.35
N LYS A 123 -1.34 -2.63 -15.87
CA LYS A 123 -2.25 -3.66 -16.36
C LYS A 123 -3.46 -3.83 -15.45
N HIS A 124 -3.22 -3.87 -14.13
CA HIS A 124 -4.23 -4.12 -13.10
C HIS A 124 -4.08 -3.10 -11.96
N PRO A 125 -4.56 -1.85 -12.14
CA PRO A 125 -4.29 -0.77 -11.19
C PRO A 125 -4.87 -1.06 -9.79
N LEU A 126 -6.13 -1.52 -9.74
CA LEU A 126 -6.78 -1.84 -8.46
C LEU A 126 -6.13 -3.04 -7.77
N TYR A 127 -5.79 -4.09 -8.50
CA TYR A 127 -5.14 -5.26 -7.89
C TYR A 127 -3.72 -4.97 -7.44
N SER A 128 -2.99 -4.10 -8.14
CA SER A 128 -1.64 -3.70 -7.73
C SER A 128 -1.70 -2.89 -6.44
N PHE A 129 -2.65 -1.95 -6.33
CA PHE A 129 -2.90 -1.23 -5.08
C PHE A 129 -3.29 -2.16 -3.92
N LEU A 130 -4.19 -3.12 -4.17
CA LEU A 130 -4.51 -4.14 -3.17
C LEU A 130 -3.29 -5.04 -2.84
N GLY A 131 -2.43 -5.28 -3.82
CA GLY A 131 -1.16 -5.99 -3.67
C GLY A 131 -0.23 -5.28 -2.70
N ASP A 132 -0.05 -3.96 -2.84
CA ASP A 132 0.71 -3.12 -1.93
C ASP A 132 0.19 -3.20 -0.49
N LEU A 133 -1.13 -3.02 -0.31
CA LEU A 133 -1.75 -3.11 1.01
C LEU A 133 -1.64 -4.52 1.63
N THR A 134 -1.78 -5.56 0.80
CA THR A 134 -1.69 -6.96 1.26
C THR A 134 -0.25 -7.30 1.64
N LEU A 135 0.73 -6.93 0.82
CA LEU A 135 2.16 -7.10 1.11
C LEU A 135 2.54 -6.34 2.39
N TRP A 136 2.11 -5.09 2.51
CA TRP A 136 2.33 -4.27 3.71
C TRP A 136 1.74 -4.92 4.96
N ARG A 137 0.47 -5.36 4.91
CA ARG A 137 -0.18 -6.05 6.02
C ARG A 137 0.53 -7.35 6.40
N GLU A 138 0.91 -8.17 5.42
CA GLU A 138 1.60 -9.44 5.66
C GLU A 138 2.97 -9.22 6.32
N VAL A 139 3.70 -8.18 5.95
CA VAL A 139 4.98 -7.83 6.59
C VAL A 139 4.76 -7.28 8.00
N MET A 140 3.81 -6.34 8.19
CA MET A 140 3.51 -5.76 9.50
C MET A 140 2.97 -6.78 10.50
N THR A 141 2.28 -7.82 10.03
CA THR A 141 1.78 -8.93 10.86
C THR A 141 2.74 -10.12 10.94
N LEU A 142 3.99 -9.94 10.48
CA LEU A 142 5.06 -10.94 10.53
C LEU A 142 4.75 -12.26 9.80
N GLN A 143 3.81 -12.24 8.86
CA GLN A 143 3.47 -13.39 8.02
C GLN A 143 4.49 -13.59 6.88
N ARG A 144 5.20 -12.52 6.52
CA ARG A 144 6.13 -12.47 5.38
C ARG A 144 7.34 -11.60 5.70
N ARG A 145 8.49 -11.96 5.15
CA ARG A 145 9.72 -11.13 5.22
C ARG A 145 9.74 -10.10 4.10
N PRO A 146 10.15 -8.85 4.37
CA PRO A 146 10.24 -7.81 3.36
C PRO A 146 11.33 -8.06 2.33
#